data_AF-A0A8H8QV29-F1
#
_entry.id   AF-A0A8H8QV29-F1
#
_cell.length_a   1.000
_cell.length_b   1.000
_cell.length_c   1.000
_cell.angle_alpha   90.00
_cell.angle_beta   90.00
_cell.angle_gamma   90.00
#
_symmetry.space_group_name_H-M   'P 1'
#
loop_
_entity.id
_entity.type
_entity.pdbx_description
1 polymer ?
#
loop_
_entity_poly.entity_id
_entity_poly.type
_entity_poly.pdbx_seq_one_letter_code
_entity_poly.pdbx_strand_id
1 'polypeptide(L)'
;TLREAPKHSPAILTMPNDANLSRIPAEARSLLDYYSSHIIYIMTMSPGKKPPWKIIHLPCAMGALAELMVYGEASSSAKMALFYALLSISSFHVGLAEKNSLERSHYWYEKGISHKAKSEVYLRSSLDQTLPKSSRGKYKEVLMSLLSMVTIGVFSGNMEDSNKYLAESEKLIRNQGLSKPVKSQKVSKLHRIFSYLRIIEESTTLEPLEASNQDEIRNQVSTGLESSRSDLSVPEDERQIVSSRLNWLEDDESDEDSLFVSIYQIPTTLFMLLSQTSSLCKDLSSLKVSTPEFIRRSRITEDRIFNWQPPENLAFKDNIRYFKDKKANSLSCQNSSAIFAHIVAAMHLALIIHFQRKVRKTDPRVLQHYIIDAADHLVMHEKLKRALKVRTTAFPWPSFILGCEAYDLTARQKVREYLVLVRDYNMGSLMEVERVINEVWRRQDLGRTDMCWGHVLRDWGLRIVLT
;
A
#
# COMPACT_ATOMS: atom_id res chain seq x y z
N THR A 1 -46.17 -27.32 54.33
CA THR A 1 -46.55 -26.26 53.38
C THR A 1 -45.31 -25.54 52.88
N LEU A 2 -44.61 -26.14 51.91
CA LEU A 2 -43.47 -25.52 51.22
C LEU A 2 -44.00 -24.98 49.90
N ARG A 3 -44.17 -23.66 49.81
CA ARG A 3 -44.56 -22.95 48.58
C ARG A 3 -43.28 -22.68 47.80
N GLU A 4 -43.02 -23.45 46.74
CA GLU A 4 -41.97 -23.14 45.77
C GLU A 4 -42.31 -21.85 45.03
N ALA A 5 -41.38 -20.89 45.04
CA ALA A 5 -41.46 -19.67 44.25
C ALA A 5 -41.22 -20.01 42.76
N PRO A 6 -41.97 -19.39 41.82
CA PRO A 6 -41.78 -19.64 40.41
C PRO A 6 -40.42 -19.08 39.97
N LYS A 7 -39.56 -19.95 39.43
CA LYS A 7 -38.33 -19.57 38.73
C LYS A 7 -38.72 -18.70 37.52
N HIS A 8 -38.43 -17.40 37.57
CA HIS A 8 -38.49 -16.55 36.40
C HIS A 8 -37.57 -17.12 35.32
N SER A 9 -38.16 -17.63 34.23
CA SER A 9 -37.44 -17.93 33.00
C SER A 9 -36.78 -16.64 32.51
N PRO A 10 -35.49 -16.65 32.12
CA PRO A 10 -34.87 -15.46 31.57
C PRO A 10 -35.62 -15.10 30.29
N ALA A 11 -36.27 -13.94 30.28
CA ALA A 11 -36.96 -13.44 29.10
C ALA A 11 -35.92 -13.27 27.98
N ILE A 12 -36.03 -14.08 26.93
CA ILE A 12 -35.29 -13.89 25.70
C ILE A 12 -35.78 -12.56 25.13
N LEU A 13 -34.89 -11.55 25.08
CA LEU A 13 -35.14 -10.26 24.46
C LEU A 13 -35.66 -10.48 23.03
N THR A 14 -36.97 -10.37 22.86
CA THR A 14 -37.66 -10.45 21.57
C THR A 14 -37.64 -9.06 20.95
N MET A 15 -36.46 -8.64 20.50
CA MET A 15 -36.40 -7.55 19.53
C MET A 15 -36.94 -8.09 18.20
N PRO A 16 -37.88 -7.42 17.52
CA PRO A 16 -38.34 -7.86 16.22
C PRO A 16 -37.18 -7.82 15.22
N ASN A 17 -36.75 -8.99 14.74
CA ASN A 17 -35.61 -9.17 13.84
C ASN A 17 -35.66 -8.25 12.60
N ASP A 18 -36.86 -7.88 12.14
CA ASP A 18 -37.06 -7.05 10.95
C ASP A 18 -36.48 -5.64 11.10
N ALA A 19 -36.54 -5.05 12.29
CA ALA A 19 -35.99 -3.72 12.56
C ALA A 19 -34.45 -3.73 12.51
N ASN A 20 -33.82 -4.78 13.04
CA ASN A 20 -32.36 -4.94 12.99
C ASN A 20 -31.87 -5.20 11.57
N LEU A 21 -32.59 -6.04 10.81
CA LEU A 21 -32.28 -6.36 9.42
C LEU A 21 -32.34 -5.11 8.51
N SER A 22 -33.25 -4.18 8.78
CA SER A 22 -33.36 -2.93 8.01
C SER A 22 -32.13 -2.02 8.10
N ARG A 23 -31.31 -2.16 9.15
CA ARG A 23 -30.08 -1.37 9.36
C ARG A 23 -28.87 -1.94 8.61
N ILE A 24 -28.97 -3.18 8.15
CA ILE A 24 -27.90 -3.89 7.44
C ILE A 24 -28.09 -3.64 5.95
N PRO A 25 -27.05 -3.23 5.20
CA PRO A 25 -27.13 -3.16 3.75
C PRO A 25 -27.54 -4.52 3.18
N ALA A 26 -28.53 -4.56 2.29
CA ALA A 26 -29.05 -5.80 1.72
C ALA A 26 -27.95 -6.65 1.04
N GLU A 27 -26.95 -5.97 0.47
CA GLU A 27 -25.83 -6.59 -0.23
C GLU A 27 -24.67 -7.00 0.70
N ALA A 28 -24.75 -6.74 2.00
CA ALA A 28 -23.63 -6.93 2.93
C ALA A 28 -23.11 -8.37 2.93
N ARG A 29 -24.02 -9.36 2.94
CA ARG A 29 -23.66 -10.77 2.93
C ARG A 29 -22.93 -11.16 1.65
N SER A 30 -23.46 -10.79 0.48
CA SER A 30 -22.86 -11.11 -0.81
C SER A 30 -21.52 -10.41 -1.00
N LEU A 31 -21.37 -9.16 -0.54
CA LEU A 31 -20.12 -8.40 -0.64
C LEU A 31 -19.03 -8.91 0.30
N LEU A 32 -19.38 -9.41 1.49
CA LEU A 32 -18.41 -10.06 2.39
C LEU A 32 -18.01 -11.45 1.88
N ASP A 33 -18.93 -12.20 1.30
CA ASP A 33 -18.60 -13.45 0.62
C ASP A 33 -17.67 -13.20 -0.58
N TYR A 34 -17.97 -12.19 -1.39
CA TYR A 34 -17.09 -11.72 -2.46
C TYR A 34 -15.71 -11.29 -1.94
N TYR A 35 -15.66 -10.58 -0.82
CA TYR A 35 -14.40 -10.19 -0.19
C TYR A 35 -13.56 -11.42 0.15
N SER A 36 -14.19 -12.43 0.77
CA SER A 36 -13.54 -13.67 1.19
C SER A 36 -13.03 -14.51 0.01
N SER A 37 -13.81 -14.57 -1.07
CA SER A 37 -13.58 -15.45 -2.22
C SER A 37 -12.72 -14.84 -3.33
N HIS A 38 -12.69 -13.51 -3.45
CA HIS A 38 -12.00 -12.80 -4.53
C HIS A 38 -10.96 -11.82 -3.97
N ILE A 39 -11.40 -10.81 -3.20
CA ILE A 39 -10.53 -9.71 -2.76
C ILE A 39 -9.34 -10.20 -1.96
N ILE A 40 -9.54 -11.13 -1.02
CA ILE A 40 -8.43 -11.68 -0.22
C ILE A 40 -7.37 -12.32 -1.12
N TYR A 41 -7.75 -13.02 -2.19
CA TYR A 41 -6.78 -13.64 -3.10
C TYR A 41 -6.00 -12.61 -3.92
N ILE A 42 -6.66 -11.51 -4.28
CA ILE A 42 -6.04 -10.39 -5.00
C ILE A 42 -5.02 -9.69 -4.09
N MET A 43 -5.38 -9.41 -2.83
CA MET A 43 -4.52 -8.72 -1.86
C MET A 43 -3.39 -9.61 -1.31
N THR A 44 -3.50 -10.92 -1.43
CA THR A 44 -2.54 -11.85 -0.83
C THR A 44 -1.44 -12.22 -1.81
N MET A 45 -0.21 -11.80 -1.53
CA MET A 45 0.90 -12.14 -2.40
C MET A 45 1.38 -13.59 -2.21
N SER A 46 1.33 -14.22 -1.02
CA SER A 46 1.76 -15.63 -0.87
C SER A 46 0.60 -16.63 -0.75
N PRO A 47 0.54 -17.68 -1.59
CA PRO A 47 -0.50 -18.70 -1.53
C PRO A 47 -0.39 -19.68 -0.34
N GLY A 48 0.74 -19.69 0.40
CA GLY A 48 1.03 -20.73 1.41
C GLY A 48 0.66 -20.42 2.86
N LYS A 49 0.49 -19.14 3.23
CA LYS A 49 0.18 -18.71 4.61
C LYS A 49 -1.18 -18.02 4.67
N LYS A 50 -1.91 -18.18 5.78
CA LYS A 50 -3.20 -17.48 5.97
C LYS A 50 -2.96 -15.96 6.04
N PRO A 51 -3.45 -15.17 5.08
CA PRO A 51 -3.12 -13.75 4.99
C PRO A 51 -3.80 -12.92 6.09
N PRO A 52 -3.21 -11.77 6.51
CA PRO A 52 -3.78 -10.90 7.55
C PRO A 52 -5.24 -10.47 7.28
N TRP A 53 -5.61 -10.27 6.02
CA TRP A 53 -6.99 -9.93 5.64
C TRP A 53 -7.98 -11.05 5.94
N LYS A 54 -7.57 -12.33 5.84
CA LYS A 54 -8.40 -13.50 6.15
C LYS A 54 -8.49 -13.80 7.64
N ILE A 55 -7.41 -13.58 8.39
CA ILE A 55 -7.33 -13.96 9.82
C ILE A 55 -7.60 -12.82 10.80
N ILE A 56 -7.54 -11.55 10.35
CA ILE A 56 -7.73 -10.38 11.20
C ILE A 56 -8.90 -9.52 10.71
N HIS A 57 -8.87 -9.07 9.46
CA HIS A 57 -9.87 -8.11 8.94
C HIS A 57 -11.25 -8.75 8.76
N LEU A 58 -11.33 -9.84 7.99
CA LEU A 58 -12.60 -10.51 7.67
C LEU A 58 -13.35 -10.99 8.91
N PRO A 59 -12.74 -11.70 9.89
CA PRO A 59 -13.46 -12.14 11.09
C PRO A 59 -13.99 -10.97 11.92
N CYS A 60 -13.28 -9.83 11.93
CA CYS A 60 -13.71 -8.64 12.64
C CYS A 60 -14.97 -8.02 11.99
N ALA A 61 -15.00 -7.91 10.66
CA ALA A 61 -16.17 -7.42 9.92
C ALA A 61 -17.36 -8.39 9.98
N MET A 62 -17.12 -9.70 9.89
CA MET A 62 -18.18 -10.70 10.08
C MET A 62 -18.74 -10.68 11.51
N GLY A 63 -17.89 -10.43 12.51
CA GLY A 63 -18.34 -10.19 13.88
C GLY A 63 -19.23 -8.96 14.00
N ALA A 64 -18.93 -7.88 13.26
CA ALA A 64 -19.77 -6.69 13.19
C ALA A 64 -21.16 -7.01 12.61
N LEU A 65 -21.18 -7.76 11.51
CA LEU A 65 -22.44 -8.20 10.89
C LEU A 65 -23.26 -9.06 11.86
N ALA A 66 -22.62 -10.01 12.55
CA ALA A 66 -23.30 -10.85 13.52
C ALA A 66 -23.88 -10.03 14.69
N GLU A 67 -23.14 -9.05 15.20
CA GLU A 67 -23.62 -8.15 16.25
C GLU A 67 -24.80 -7.29 15.77
N LEU A 68 -24.74 -6.76 14.55
CA LEU A 68 -25.87 -6.03 13.95
C LEU A 68 -27.12 -6.92 13.82
N MET A 69 -26.96 -8.18 13.43
CA MET A 69 -28.09 -9.11 13.29
C MET A 69 -28.74 -9.43 14.64
N VAL A 70 -27.93 -9.62 15.69
CA VAL A 70 -28.42 -10.05 17.00
C VAL A 70 -28.88 -8.87 17.87
N TYR A 71 -28.07 -7.81 17.94
CA TYR A 71 -28.26 -6.70 18.86
C TYR A 71 -28.75 -5.41 18.19
N GLY A 72 -28.72 -5.33 16.85
CA GLY A 72 -29.11 -4.13 16.10
C GLY A 72 -28.05 -3.01 16.08
N GLU A 73 -26.93 -3.23 16.78
CA GLU A 73 -25.77 -2.35 16.85
C GLU A 73 -24.50 -3.18 17.04
N ALA A 74 -23.35 -2.64 16.62
CA ALA A 74 -22.06 -3.29 16.84
C ALA A 74 -21.39 -2.76 18.10
N SER A 75 -20.49 -3.58 18.67
CA SER A 75 -19.81 -3.28 19.93
C SER A 75 -18.91 -2.04 19.90
N SER A 76 -18.47 -1.60 18.72
CA SER A 76 -17.58 -0.44 18.58
C SER A 76 -17.68 0.24 17.22
N SER A 77 -17.41 1.55 17.22
CA SER A 77 -17.35 2.38 16.02
C SER A 77 -16.25 1.91 15.07
N ALA A 78 -15.07 1.54 15.59
CA ALA A 78 -13.98 0.99 14.77
C ALA A 78 -14.40 -0.27 14.01
N LYS A 79 -15.14 -1.17 14.65
CA LYS A 79 -15.58 -2.40 14.00
C LYS A 79 -16.58 -2.11 12.87
N MET A 80 -17.47 -1.14 13.07
CA MET A 80 -18.38 -0.66 12.02
C MET A 80 -17.65 0.03 10.87
N ALA A 81 -16.63 0.84 11.18
CA ALA A 81 -15.79 1.47 10.18
C ALA A 81 -15.15 0.40 9.29
N LEU A 82 -14.55 -0.63 9.90
CA LEU A 82 -13.97 -1.76 9.18
C LEU A 82 -15.01 -2.51 8.34
N PHE A 83 -16.19 -2.81 8.90
CA PHE A 83 -17.26 -3.50 8.18
C PHE A 83 -17.64 -2.77 6.89
N TYR A 84 -17.93 -1.47 6.97
CA TYR A 84 -18.27 -0.66 5.80
C TYR A 84 -17.08 -0.47 4.85
N ALA A 85 -15.85 -0.42 5.36
CA ALA A 85 -14.66 -0.36 4.51
C ALA A 85 -14.53 -1.61 3.62
N LEU A 86 -14.75 -2.80 4.17
CA LEU A 86 -14.70 -4.05 3.41
C LEU A 86 -15.82 -4.13 2.35
N LEU A 87 -17.03 -3.66 2.68
CA LEU A 87 -18.12 -3.56 1.71
C LEU A 87 -17.76 -2.59 0.56
N SER A 88 -17.13 -1.46 0.88
CA SER A 88 -16.68 -0.47 -0.10
C SER A 88 -15.66 -1.07 -1.07
N ILE A 89 -14.61 -1.75 -0.55
CA ILE A 89 -13.59 -2.44 -1.35
C ILE A 89 -14.24 -3.44 -2.32
N SER A 90 -15.11 -4.32 -1.82
CA SER A 90 -15.81 -5.29 -2.68
C SER A 90 -16.68 -4.60 -3.74
N SER A 91 -17.39 -3.53 -3.37
CA SER A 91 -18.27 -2.82 -4.30
C SER A 91 -17.49 -2.21 -5.46
N PHE A 92 -16.37 -1.52 -5.17
CA PHE A 92 -15.52 -0.94 -6.21
C PHE A 92 -14.96 -2.00 -7.16
N HIS A 93 -14.42 -3.10 -6.62
CA HIS A 93 -13.86 -4.16 -7.46
C HIS A 93 -14.94 -4.85 -8.32
N VAL A 94 -16.13 -5.11 -7.78
CA VAL A 94 -17.25 -5.65 -8.57
C VAL A 94 -17.65 -4.70 -9.70
N GLY A 95 -17.72 -3.39 -9.40
CA GLY A 95 -18.02 -2.37 -10.41
C GLY A 95 -16.99 -2.31 -11.54
N LEU A 96 -15.70 -2.38 -11.21
CA LEU A 96 -14.61 -2.40 -12.20
C LEU A 96 -14.53 -3.71 -12.99
N ALA A 97 -14.92 -4.83 -12.39
CA ALA A 97 -14.95 -6.14 -13.07
C ALA A 97 -16.15 -6.29 -14.03
N GLU A 98 -17.19 -5.46 -13.89
CA GLU A 98 -18.38 -5.48 -14.75
C GLU A 98 -18.11 -4.78 -16.08
N LYS A 99 -17.86 -5.58 -17.13
CA LYS A 99 -17.55 -5.09 -18.49
C LYS A 99 -18.77 -5.03 -19.41
N ASN A 100 -19.88 -5.69 -19.05
CA ASN A 100 -21.01 -5.88 -19.98
C ASN A 100 -22.14 -4.86 -19.75
N SER A 101 -22.23 -4.27 -18.57
CA SER A 101 -23.28 -3.32 -18.21
C SER A 101 -22.71 -2.09 -17.50
N LEU A 102 -22.72 -0.96 -18.20
CA LEU A 102 -22.30 0.33 -17.64
C LEU A 102 -23.17 0.74 -16.44
N GLU A 103 -24.48 0.47 -16.51
CA GLU A 103 -25.42 0.76 -15.43
C GLU A 103 -25.07 -0.01 -14.14
N ARG A 104 -24.74 -1.30 -14.26
CA ARG A 104 -24.32 -2.11 -13.10
C ARG A 104 -22.95 -1.69 -12.56
N SER A 105 -22.01 -1.38 -13.45
CA SER A 105 -20.70 -0.85 -13.06
C SER A 105 -20.86 0.44 -12.24
N HIS A 106 -21.68 1.38 -12.73
CA HIS A 106 -22.00 2.63 -12.05
C HIS A 106 -22.75 2.40 -10.73
N TYR A 107 -23.72 1.50 -10.70
CA TYR A 107 -24.44 1.14 -9.46
C TYR A 107 -23.49 0.69 -8.34
N TRP A 108 -22.55 -0.19 -8.66
CA TRP A 108 -21.57 -0.68 -7.69
C TRP A 108 -20.54 0.38 -7.29
N TYR A 109 -20.17 1.26 -8.22
CA TYR A 109 -19.34 2.43 -7.92
C TYR A 109 -20.01 3.35 -6.89
N GLU A 110 -21.28 3.71 -7.09
CA GLU A 110 -22.06 4.53 -6.16
C GLU A 110 -22.23 3.85 -4.79
N LYS A 111 -22.48 2.53 -4.76
CA LYS A 111 -22.49 1.75 -3.52
C LYS A 111 -21.12 1.79 -2.82
N GLY A 112 -20.03 1.70 -3.56
CA GLY A 112 -18.66 1.83 -3.06
C GLY A 112 -18.44 3.17 -2.34
N ILE A 113 -18.86 4.27 -2.96
CA ILE A 113 -18.81 5.62 -2.38
C ILE A 113 -19.66 5.71 -1.11
N SER A 114 -20.91 5.24 -1.15
CA SER A 114 -21.81 5.27 0.01
C SER A 114 -21.22 4.49 1.20
N HIS A 115 -20.67 3.30 0.94
CA HIS A 115 -20.00 2.51 1.97
C HIS A 115 -18.72 3.19 2.50
N LYS A 116 -17.91 3.81 1.64
CA LYS A 116 -16.72 4.61 2.05
C LYS A 116 -17.16 5.72 3.00
N ALA A 117 -18.19 6.50 2.63
CA ALA A 117 -18.69 7.60 3.44
C ALA A 117 -19.19 7.14 4.83
N LYS A 118 -19.93 6.03 4.90
CA LYS A 118 -20.34 5.43 6.18
C LYS A 118 -19.14 4.98 7.01
N SER A 119 -18.15 4.34 6.39
CA SER A 119 -16.91 3.94 7.06
C SER A 119 -16.18 5.13 7.68
N GLU A 120 -16.08 6.24 6.96
CA GLU A 120 -15.47 7.47 7.46
C GLU A 120 -16.18 8.04 8.68
N VAL A 121 -17.50 8.06 8.69
CA VAL A 121 -18.28 8.57 9.83
C VAL A 121 -17.96 7.76 11.09
N TYR A 122 -18.03 6.43 11.01
CA TYR A 122 -17.69 5.57 12.14
C TYR A 122 -16.21 5.66 12.53
N LEU A 123 -15.32 5.84 11.56
CA LEU A 123 -13.90 6.00 11.83
C LEU A 123 -13.64 7.31 12.61
N ARG A 124 -14.29 8.41 12.24
CA ARG A 124 -14.22 9.68 12.98
C ARG A 124 -14.70 9.50 14.41
N SER A 125 -15.84 8.83 14.63
CA SER A 125 -16.32 8.49 15.98
C SER A 125 -15.33 7.60 16.75
N SER A 126 -14.64 6.68 16.08
CA SER A 126 -13.60 5.87 16.72
C SER A 126 -12.36 6.68 17.15
N LEU A 127 -12.05 7.77 16.45
CA LEU A 127 -10.87 8.61 16.73
C LEU A 127 -11.18 9.75 17.69
N ASP A 128 -12.45 10.12 17.84
CA ASP A 128 -12.92 11.15 18.75
C ASP A 128 -12.50 10.82 20.20
N GLN A 129 -11.82 11.74 20.88
CA GLN A 129 -11.36 11.52 22.26
C GLN A 129 -12.45 11.82 23.30
N THR A 130 -13.53 12.49 22.90
CA THR A 130 -14.67 12.81 23.78
C THR A 130 -15.53 11.57 24.04
N LEU A 131 -15.53 10.59 23.14
CA LEU A 131 -16.33 9.38 23.26
C LEU A 131 -15.70 8.33 24.19
N PRO A 132 -16.52 7.53 24.91
CA PRO A 132 -16.03 6.48 25.81
C PRO A 132 -15.09 5.48 25.10
N LYS A 133 -13.96 5.11 25.73
CA LYS A 133 -12.98 4.15 25.15
C LYS A 133 -13.63 2.83 24.69
N SER A 134 -14.65 2.34 25.40
CA SER A 134 -15.40 1.13 25.06
C SER A 134 -16.13 1.24 23.73
N SER A 135 -16.76 2.39 23.44
CA SER A 135 -17.53 2.65 22.22
C SER A 135 -16.67 2.88 20.97
N ARG A 136 -15.42 3.33 21.15
CA ARG A 136 -14.51 3.66 20.05
C ARG A 136 -13.96 2.41 19.39
N GLY A 137 -13.56 1.43 20.19
CA GLY A 137 -13.02 0.16 19.73
C GLY A 137 -11.59 -0.05 20.14
N LYS A 138 -11.12 -1.29 19.97
CA LYS A 138 -9.77 -1.69 20.38
C LYS A 138 -8.75 -1.13 19.41
N TYR A 139 -7.54 -0.84 19.88
CA TYR A 139 -6.41 -0.36 19.08
C TYR A 139 -6.27 -1.05 17.69
N LYS A 140 -6.30 -2.39 17.67
CA LYS A 140 -6.19 -3.18 16.44
C LYS A 140 -7.36 -2.94 15.46
N GLU A 141 -8.56 -2.68 15.96
CA GLU A 141 -9.75 -2.43 15.15
C GLU A 141 -9.66 -1.06 14.48
N VAL A 142 -9.20 -0.04 15.22
CA VAL A 142 -8.95 1.30 14.67
C VAL A 142 -7.87 1.24 13.59
N LEU A 143 -6.74 0.58 13.87
CA LEU A 143 -5.65 0.46 12.91
C LEU A 143 -6.08 -0.33 11.65
N MET A 144 -6.79 -1.45 11.79
CA MET A 144 -7.36 -2.17 10.63
C MET A 144 -8.26 -1.27 9.78
N SER A 145 -9.11 -0.46 10.43
CA SER A 145 -10.04 0.43 9.73
C SER A 145 -9.27 1.48 8.93
N LEU A 146 -8.28 2.14 9.54
CA LEU A 146 -7.42 3.11 8.86
C LEU A 146 -6.69 2.52 7.65
N LEU A 147 -6.07 1.35 7.80
CA LEU A 147 -5.37 0.69 6.69
C LEU A 147 -6.34 0.21 5.59
N SER A 148 -7.56 -0.16 5.97
CA SER A 148 -8.62 -0.50 5.00
C SER A 148 -9.11 0.74 4.25
N MET A 149 -9.13 1.93 4.86
CA MET A 149 -9.45 3.18 4.15
C MET A 149 -8.42 3.51 3.05
N VAL A 150 -7.13 3.27 3.31
CA VAL A 150 -6.07 3.37 2.28
C VAL A 150 -6.35 2.36 1.16
N THR A 151 -6.73 1.13 1.52
CA THR A 151 -7.07 0.08 0.56
C THR A 151 -8.27 0.46 -0.32
N ILE A 152 -9.31 1.11 0.22
CA ILE A 152 -10.43 1.63 -0.58
C ILE A 152 -9.91 2.57 -1.68
N GLY A 153 -8.96 3.44 -1.34
CA GLY A 153 -8.36 4.35 -2.33
C GLY A 153 -7.68 3.59 -3.46
N VAL A 154 -6.91 2.56 -3.14
CA VAL A 154 -6.23 1.70 -4.13
C VAL A 154 -7.22 0.99 -5.05
N PHE A 155 -8.30 0.42 -4.49
CA PHE A 155 -9.31 -0.28 -5.29
C PHE A 155 -10.19 0.66 -6.12
N SER A 156 -10.52 1.84 -5.60
CA SER A 156 -11.36 2.83 -6.30
C SER A 156 -10.60 3.67 -7.33
N GLY A 157 -9.27 3.74 -7.25
CA GLY A 157 -8.46 4.66 -8.06
C GLY A 157 -8.33 6.06 -7.44
N ASN A 158 -9.10 6.39 -6.40
CA ASN A 158 -9.01 7.67 -5.71
C ASN A 158 -8.18 7.54 -4.42
N MET A 159 -6.88 7.87 -4.51
CA MET A 159 -5.97 7.81 -3.36
C MET A 159 -5.67 9.17 -2.71
N GLU A 160 -6.47 10.21 -2.96
CA GLU A 160 -6.23 11.56 -2.44
C GLU A 160 -6.13 11.57 -0.90
N ASP A 161 -7.06 10.88 -0.23
CA ASP A 161 -7.12 10.80 1.23
C ASP A 161 -6.11 9.80 1.85
N SER A 162 -5.40 9.00 1.05
CA SER A 162 -4.58 7.90 1.58
C SER A 162 -3.48 8.36 2.53
N ASN A 163 -2.83 9.50 2.22
CA ASN A 163 -1.80 10.07 3.08
C ASN A 163 -2.36 10.50 4.45
N LYS A 164 -3.61 11.02 4.48
CA LYS A 164 -4.28 11.40 5.73
C LYS A 164 -4.51 10.18 6.62
N TYR A 165 -4.99 9.06 6.06
CA TYR A 165 -5.18 7.84 6.84
C TYR A 165 -3.87 7.19 7.29
N LEU A 166 -2.81 7.28 6.46
CA LEU A 166 -1.47 6.83 6.85
C LEU A 166 -0.89 7.71 7.97
N ALA A 167 -1.04 9.03 7.91
CA ALA A 167 -0.59 9.94 8.96
C ALA A 167 -1.35 9.70 10.29
N GLU A 168 -2.66 9.49 10.24
CA GLU A 168 -3.45 9.13 11.42
C GLU A 168 -3.05 7.74 11.97
N SER A 169 -2.74 6.78 11.10
CA SER A 169 -2.20 5.47 11.51
C SER A 169 -0.86 5.62 12.21
N GLU A 170 0.02 6.48 11.69
CA GLU A 170 1.33 6.78 12.24
C GLU A 170 1.20 7.41 13.63
N LYS A 171 0.34 8.42 13.78
CA LYS A 171 0.02 9.06 15.07
C LYS A 171 -0.54 8.04 16.07
N LEU A 172 -1.43 7.16 15.64
CA LEU A 172 -1.99 6.11 16.47
C LEU A 172 -0.91 5.11 16.95
N ILE A 173 0.00 4.70 16.06
CA ILE A 173 1.11 3.80 16.38
C ILE A 173 2.07 4.45 17.37
N ARG A 174 2.44 5.72 17.18
CA ARG A 174 3.28 6.47 18.14
C ARG A 174 2.70 6.48 19.53
N ASN A 175 1.45 6.93 19.63
CA ASN A 175 0.85 7.26 20.92
C ASN A 175 0.44 6.01 21.71
N GLN A 176 0.06 4.92 21.02
CA GLN A 176 -0.55 3.75 21.66
C GLN A 176 0.11 2.41 21.30
N GLY A 177 0.89 2.37 20.24
CA GLY A 177 1.54 1.16 19.72
C GLY A 177 2.97 0.96 20.23
N LEU A 178 3.76 2.03 20.29
CA LEU A 178 5.17 1.99 20.72
C LEU A 178 5.35 1.74 22.22
N SER A 179 4.41 2.23 23.03
CA SER A 179 4.45 2.14 24.49
C SER A 179 4.21 0.72 25.04
N LYS A 180 3.96 -0.28 24.18
CA LYS A 180 3.69 -1.66 24.60
C LYS A 180 4.95 -2.52 24.53
N PRO A 181 5.42 -3.06 25.67
CA PRO A 181 6.65 -3.86 25.72
C PRO A 181 6.53 -5.19 24.98
N VAL A 182 5.34 -5.80 24.98
CA VAL A 182 5.06 -7.05 24.24
C VAL A 182 3.90 -6.82 23.28
N LYS A 183 4.14 -7.11 22.00
CA LYS A 183 3.19 -6.86 20.92
C LYS A 183 2.56 -8.17 20.49
N SER A 184 1.24 -8.22 20.40
CA SER A 184 0.55 -9.41 19.88
C SER A 184 0.91 -9.65 18.41
N GLN A 185 0.98 -10.92 17.97
CA GLN A 185 1.23 -11.28 16.57
C GLN A 185 0.27 -10.58 15.58
N LYS A 186 -0.99 -10.34 15.98
CA LYS A 186 -1.96 -9.60 15.15
C LYS A 186 -1.56 -8.14 14.97
N VAL A 187 -1.05 -7.50 16.01
CA VAL A 187 -0.60 -6.10 15.95
C VAL A 187 0.70 -5.98 15.16
N SER A 188 1.66 -6.89 15.35
CA SER A 188 2.89 -6.92 14.55
C SER A 188 2.58 -7.02 13.05
N LYS A 189 1.66 -7.91 12.64
CA LYS A 189 1.19 -7.98 11.24
C LYS A 189 0.59 -6.68 10.74
N LEU A 190 -0.17 -5.96 11.55
CA LEU A 190 -0.76 -4.66 11.16
C LEU A 190 0.30 -3.56 11.06
N HIS A 191 1.30 -3.53 11.95
CA HIS A 191 2.43 -2.60 11.84
C HIS A 191 3.23 -2.84 10.57
N ARG A 192 3.45 -4.10 10.18
CA ARG A 192 4.09 -4.42 8.89
C ARG A 192 3.28 -3.97 7.68
N ILE A 193 1.95 -4.12 7.74
CA ILE A 193 1.08 -3.57 6.68
C ILE A 193 1.22 -2.06 6.59
N PHE A 194 1.15 -1.38 7.74
CA PHE A 194 1.37 0.06 7.80
C PHE A 194 2.74 0.48 7.22
N SER A 195 3.83 -0.15 7.67
CA SER A 195 5.18 0.18 7.20
C SER A 195 5.32 -0.01 5.68
N TYR A 196 4.77 -1.09 5.13
CA TYR A 196 4.74 -1.33 3.70
C TYR A 196 4.01 -0.22 2.95
N LEU A 197 2.75 0.05 3.32
CA LEU A 197 1.94 1.07 2.65
C LEU A 197 2.60 2.45 2.73
N ARG A 198 3.22 2.77 3.88
CA ARG A 198 3.89 4.05 4.10
C ARG A 198 5.17 4.20 3.28
N ILE A 199 6.03 3.18 3.21
CA ILE A 199 7.28 3.27 2.42
C ILE A 199 6.95 3.46 0.93
N ILE A 200 5.95 2.72 0.42
CA ILE A 200 5.52 2.85 -0.97
C ILE A 200 4.91 4.22 -1.26
N GLU A 201 4.04 4.73 -0.38
CA GLU A 201 3.49 6.07 -0.52
C GLU A 201 4.61 7.13 -0.51
N GLU A 202 5.54 7.07 0.44
CA GLU A 202 6.65 8.03 0.54
C GLU A 202 7.59 8.04 -0.68
N SER A 203 7.71 6.91 -1.40
CA SER A 203 8.52 6.83 -2.62
C SER A 203 7.89 7.49 -3.85
N THR A 204 6.60 7.80 -3.78
CA THR A 204 5.79 8.32 -4.89
C THR A 204 5.17 9.68 -4.60
N THR A 205 5.14 10.09 -3.33
CA THR A 205 4.71 11.42 -2.92
C THR A 205 5.70 12.48 -3.40
N LEU A 206 5.15 13.48 -4.07
CA LEU A 206 5.85 14.69 -4.45
C LEU A 206 5.61 15.71 -3.35
N GLU A 207 6.66 16.28 -2.78
CA GLU A 207 6.48 17.42 -1.90
C GLU A 207 5.96 18.61 -2.70
N PRO A 208 5.04 19.41 -2.13
CA PRO A 208 4.69 20.70 -2.70
C PRO A 208 5.98 21.50 -2.89
N LEU A 209 6.23 22.02 -4.09
CA LEU A 209 7.15 23.17 -4.15
C LEU A 209 6.37 24.24 -3.41
N GLU A 210 6.85 24.63 -2.23
CA GLU A 210 6.39 25.87 -1.60
C GLU A 210 6.38 26.93 -2.69
N ALA A 211 5.22 27.55 -2.88
CA ALA A 211 5.06 28.64 -3.83
C ALA A 211 6.20 29.62 -3.61
N SER A 212 6.89 29.98 -4.68
CA SER A 212 8.02 30.89 -4.68
C SER A 212 7.74 32.15 -3.86
N ASN A 213 8.13 32.16 -2.59
CA ASN A 213 8.35 33.39 -1.81
C ASN A 213 9.70 34.01 -2.21
N GLN A 214 10.02 34.00 -3.51
CA GLN A 214 11.21 34.66 -4.06
C GLN A 214 11.00 36.18 -4.22
N ASP A 215 9.79 36.70 -4.03
CA ASP A 215 9.51 38.13 -4.17
C ASP A 215 9.51 38.93 -2.84
N GLU A 216 9.59 38.29 -1.66
CA GLU A 216 9.65 39.02 -0.38
C GLU A 216 11.07 39.19 0.20
N ILE A 217 12.06 38.44 -0.28
CA ILE A 217 13.44 38.50 0.24
C ILE A 217 14.25 39.68 -0.32
N ARG A 218 13.74 40.42 -1.32
CA ARG A 218 14.47 41.53 -1.95
C ARG A 218 14.34 42.89 -1.23
N ASN A 219 13.41 43.05 -0.28
CA ASN A 219 13.11 44.37 0.33
C ASN A 219 13.40 44.52 1.84
N GLN A 220 14.17 43.62 2.47
CA GLN A 220 14.56 43.80 3.87
C GLN A 220 16.07 43.65 4.15
N VAL A 221 16.93 44.00 3.19
CA VAL A 221 18.33 44.31 3.50
C VAL A 221 18.45 45.80 3.79
N SER A 222 18.06 46.20 5.00
CA SER A 222 18.52 47.43 5.68
C SER A 222 17.90 47.48 7.08
N THR A 223 18.56 46.84 8.04
CA THR A 223 18.87 47.35 9.40
C THR A 223 19.32 46.15 10.24
N GLY A 224 20.56 46.21 10.72
CA GLY A 224 21.15 45.14 11.52
C GLY A 224 20.51 45.02 12.90
N LEU A 225 20.43 43.78 13.38
CA LEU A 225 20.76 43.43 14.76
C LEU A 225 21.00 41.92 14.82
N GLU A 226 22.09 41.54 15.48
CA GLU A 226 22.46 40.16 15.76
C GLU A 226 21.35 39.46 16.57
N SER A 227 20.83 38.35 16.04
CA SER A 227 20.06 37.41 16.84
C SER A 227 20.31 35.99 16.34
N SER A 228 20.97 35.22 17.20
CA SER A 228 21.07 33.78 17.30
C SER A 228 20.57 32.95 16.10
N ARG A 229 21.52 32.40 15.34
CA ARG A 229 21.31 31.27 14.44
C ARG A 229 20.80 30.08 15.27
N SER A 230 19.50 29.83 15.21
CA SER A 230 18.93 28.55 15.64
C SER A 230 19.12 27.54 14.51
N ASP A 231 19.87 26.49 14.83
CA ASP A 231 19.98 25.28 14.03
C ASP A 231 18.58 24.75 13.68
N LEU A 232 18.22 24.81 12.40
CA LEU A 232 17.10 24.03 11.87
C LEU A 232 17.59 22.59 11.65
N SER A 233 17.78 21.88 12.77
CA SER A 233 17.93 20.44 12.78
C SER A 233 16.66 19.81 12.22
N VAL A 234 16.83 18.75 11.41
CA VAL A 234 15.73 17.84 11.09
C VAL A 234 15.11 17.40 12.42
N PRO A 235 13.78 17.48 12.61
CA PRO A 235 13.17 17.08 13.88
C PRO A 235 13.67 15.68 14.21
N GLU A 236 14.31 15.55 15.37
CA GLU A 236 14.92 14.31 15.87
C GLU A 236 13.92 13.14 15.82
N ASP A 237 12.63 13.48 15.94
CA ASP A 237 11.47 12.65 15.63
C ASP A 237 11.59 11.94 14.27
N GLU A 238 11.71 12.60 13.11
CA GLU A 238 11.69 11.95 11.78
C GLU A 238 12.78 10.89 11.59
N ARG A 239 13.96 11.11 12.17
CA ARG A 239 15.06 10.13 12.13
C ARG A 239 14.80 8.96 13.06
N GLN A 240 14.30 9.21 14.26
CA GLN A 240 13.90 8.16 15.22
C GLN A 240 12.74 7.31 14.66
N ILE A 241 11.93 7.88 13.77
CA ILE A 241 10.81 7.23 13.10
C ILE A 241 11.28 6.31 11.98
N VAL A 242 12.14 6.80 11.09
CA VAL A 242 12.72 5.94 10.04
C VAL A 242 13.58 4.84 10.67
N SER A 243 14.33 5.16 11.73
CA SER A 243 15.07 4.17 12.53
C SER A 243 14.14 3.18 13.22
N SER A 244 13.06 3.62 13.88
CA SER A 244 12.12 2.68 14.51
C SER A 244 11.39 1.83 13.47
N ARG A 245 10.93 2.41 12.35
CA ARG A 245 10.39 1.71 11.15
C ARG A 245 11.31 0.60 10.66
N LEU A 246 12.62 0.86 10.69
CA LEU A 246 13.67 -0.08 10.32
C LEU A 246 13.88 -1.15 11.40
N ASN A 247 13.86 -0.78 12.69
CA ASN A 247 13.96 -1.74 13.79
C ASN A 247 12.80 -2.76 13.78
N TRP A 248 11.58 -2.38 13.35
CA TRP A 248 10.47 -3.34 13.14
C TRP A 248 10.70 -4.37 12.03
N LEU A 249 11.65 -4.08 11.14
CA LEU A 249 12.09 -4.94 10.06
C LEU A 249 13.35 -5.74 10.44
N GLU A 250 14.07 -5.34 11.49
CA GLU A 250 15.35 -5.92 11.94
C GLU A 250 15.22 -6.81 13.21
N ASP A 251 14.19 -6.63 14.06
CA ASP A 251 14.11 -7.23 15.41
C ASP A 251 13.88 -8.76 15.53
N ASP A 252 13.92 -9.56 14.44
CA ASP A 252 13.83 -11.04 14.57
C ASP A 252 14.39 -11.77 13.33
N GLU A 253 15.73 -11.92 13.29
CA GLU A 253 16.47 -12.57 12.19
C GLU A 253 16.26 -14.10 12.07
N SER A 254 15.47 -14.76 12.93
CA SER A 254 15.31 -16.23 12.84
C SER A 254 13.95 -16.74 12.35
N ASP A 255 12.87 -15.93 12.40
CA ASP A 255 11.53 -16.37 11.95
C ASP A 255 10.66 -15.23 11.34
N GLU A 256 10.99 -13.94 11.54
CA GLU A 256 10.09 -12.84 11.18
C GLU A 256 10.35 -12.20 9.81
N ASP A 257 11.57 -12.30 9.26
CA ASP A 257 11.87 -11.92 7.87
C ASP A 257 11.03 -12.76 6.87
N SER A 258 10.71 -14.01 7.26
CA SER A 258 9.78 -14.91 6.57
C SER A 258 8.35 -14.35 6.48
N LEU A 259 7.92 -13.45 7.36
CA LEU A 259 6.54 -12.95 7.38
C LEU A 259 6.35 -11.76 6.42
N PHE A 260 7.27 -10.80 6.37
CA PHE A 260 7.18 -9.68 5.42
C PHE A 260 7.33 -10.17 3.97
N VAL A 261 8.35 -11.02 3.75
CA VAL A 261 8.53 -11.77 2.50
C VAL A 261 7.29 -12.61 2.15
N SER A 262 6.64 -13.25 3.14
CA SER A 262 5.40 -13.99 2.86
C SER A 262 4.19 -13.12 2.56
N ILE A 263 4.14 -11.85 2.99
CA ILE A 263 2.96 -11.02 2.73
C ILE A 263 3.09 -10.30 1.39
N TYR A 264 4.27 -9.78 1.06
CA TYR A 264 4.49 -8.89 -0.08
C TYR A 264 5.38 -9.44 -1.19
N GLN A 265 5.98 -10.62 -0.98
CA GLN A 265 6.90 -11.25 -1.91
C GLN A 265 8.16 -10.43 -2.29
N ILE A 266 8.59 -9.51 -1.42
CA ILE A 266 9.77 -8.68 -1.67
C ILE A 266 10.67 -8.74 -0.42
N PRO A 267 11.99 -8.96 -0.59
CA PRO A 267 12.95 -8.91 0.49
C PRO A 267 12.90 -7.59 1.25
N THR A 268 12.94 -7.68 2.57
CA THR A 268 13.01 -6.54 3.49
C THR A 268 14.16 -5.61 3.12
N THR A 269 15.32 -6.16 2.74
CA THR A 269 16.50 -5.39 2.33
C THR A 269 16.25 -4.44 1.15
N LEU A 270 15.46 -4.84 0.15
CA LEU A 270 15.08 -3.95 -0.96
C LEU A 270 14.15 -2.82 -0.49
N PHE A 271 13.22 -3.12 0.41
CA PHE A 271 12.35 -2.11 1.02
C PHE A 271 13.13 -1.09 1.84
N MET A 272 14.17 -1.52 2.54
CA MET A 272 15.06 -0.63 3.27
C MET A 272 15.79 0.32 2.32
N LEU A 273 16.32 -0.19 1.20
CA LEU A 273 16.98 0.63 0.19
C LEU A 273 16.00 1.61 -0.49
N LEU A 274 14.75 1.19 -0.73
CA LEU A 274 13.71 2.09 -1.22
C LEU A 274 13.39 3.21 -0.22
N SER A 275 13.26 2.88 1.06
CA SER A 275 13.05 3.86 2.14
C SER A 275 14.20 4.87 2.23
N GLN A 276 15.45 4.38 2.18
CA GLN A 276 16.65 5.23 2.16
C GLN A 276 16.68 6.13 0.93
N THR A 277 16.35 5.60 -0.25
CA THR A 277 16.26 6.37 -1.49
C THR A 277 15.18 7.45 -1.41
N SER A 278 14.01 7.12 -0.83
CA SER A 278 12.91 8.07 -0.64
C SER A 278 13.31 9.20 0.32
N SER A 279 14.03 8.88 1.41
CA SER A 279 14.60 9.88 2.31
C SER A 279 15.60 10.80 1.60
N LEU A 280 16.48 10.26 0.75
CA LEU A 280 17.40 11.08 -0.05
C LEU A 280 16.65 12.00 -1.03
N CYS A 281 15.54 11.53 -1.63
CA CYS A 281 14.71 12.35 -2.51
C CYS A 281 14.06 13.54 -1.79
N LYS A 282 13.65 13.35 -0.52
CA LYS A 282 13.14 14.44 0.34
C LYS A 282 14.24 15.43 0.72
N ASP A 283 15.43 14.93 1.05
CA ASP A 283 16.59 15.79 1.33
C ASP A 283 17.01 16.61 0.11
N LEU A 284 16.87 16.06 -1.10
CA LEU A 284 17.08 16.77 -2.36
C LEU A 284 16.08 17.90 -2.58
N SER A 285 14.82 17.66 -2.22
CA SER A 285 13.73 18.61 -2.39
C SER A 285 13.83 19.76 -1.37
N SER A 286 14.26 19.45 -0.14
CA SER A 286 14.46 20.42 0.95
C SER A 286 15.79 21.19 0.90
N LEU A 287 16.48 21.20 -0.25
CA LEU A 287 17.74 21.94 -0.49
C LEU A 287 18.91 21.56 0.43
N LYS A 288 18.86 20.44 1.16
CA LYS A 288 19.95 19.91 2.01
C LYS A 288 21.09 19.23 1.22
N VAL A 289 21.10 19.45 -0.09
CA VAL A 289 21.89 18.73 -1.11
C VAL A 289 23.40 18.85 -0.91
N SER A 290 23.86 19.95 -0.32
CA SER A 290 25.30 20.27 -0.19
C SER A 290 25.91 19.81 1.13
N THR A 291 25.18 19.09 1.98
CA THR A 291 25.76 18.56 3.22
C THR A 291 26.71 17.38 2.92
N PRO A 292 27.92 17.33 3.53
CA PRO A 292 28.81 16.17 3.40
C PRO A 292 28.11 14.85 3.77
N GLU A 293 27.18 14.90 4.73
CA GLU A 293 26.38 13.76 5.15
C GLU A 293 25.41 13.27 4.06
N PHE A 294 24.79 14.17 3.28
CA PHE A 294 23.98 13.78 2.13
C PHE A 294 24.82 13.05 1.08
N ILE A 295 25.99 13.59 0.73
CA ILE A 295 26.88 12.97 -0.26
C ILE A 295 27.32 11.58 0.20
N ARG A 296 27.69 11.45 1.49
CA ARG A 296 28.05 10.17 2.10
C ARG A 296 26.91 9.17 2.04
N ARG A 297 25.70 9.53 2.50
CA ARG A 297 24.52 8.64 2.47
C ARG A 297 24.13 8.27 1.04
N SER A 298 24.19 9.21 0.09
CA SER A 298 23.93 8.94 -1.33
C SER A 298 24.91 7.91 -1.89
N ARG A 299 26.21 8.03 -1.60
CA ARG A 299 27.22 7.08 -2.08
C ARG A 299 27.03 5.69 -1.46
N ILE A 300 26.79 5.63 -0.15
CA ILE A 300 26.55 4.35 0.55
C ILE A 300 25.30 3.66 0.00
N THR A 301 24.20 4.41 -0.19
CA THR A 301 22.94 3.86 -0.70
C THR A 301 23.11 3.38 -2.14
N GLU A 302 23.81 4.14 -2.99
CA GLU A 302 24.10 3.73 -4.36
C GLU A 302 24.92 2.44 -4.40
N ASP A 303 26.02 2.36 -3.65
CA ASP A 303 26.87 1.18 -3.60
C ASP A 303 26.08 -0.06 -3.14
N ARG A 304 25.25 0.11 -2.10
CA ARG A 304 24.37 -0.96 -1.61
C ARG A 304 23.33 -1.39 -2.64
N ILE A 305 22.80 -0.48 -3.45
CA ILE A 305 21.83 -0.81 -4.51
C ILE A 305 22.51 -1.61 -5.62
N PHE A 306 23.67 -1.16 -6.13
CA PHE A 306 24.35 -1.84 -7.23
C PHE A 306 24.99 -3.17 -6.83
N ASN A 307 25.50 -3.27 -5.61
CA ASN A 307 26.09 -4.51 -5.08
C ASN A 307 25.05 -5.44 -4.43
N TRP A 308 23.77 -5.04 -4.39
CA TRP A 308 22.73 -5.86 -3.79
C TRP A 308 22.64 -7.22 -4.48
N GLN A 309 22.60 -8.28 -3.68
CA GLN A 309 22.40 -9.65 -4.15
C GLN A 309 21.09 -10.19 -3.58
N PRO A 310 20.33 -10.96 -4.38
CA PRO A 310 19.16 -11.65 -3.86
C PRO A 310 19.59 -12.67 -2.79
N PRO A 311 18.75 -12.87 -1.75
CA PRO A 311 18.95 -13.96 -0.81
C PRO A 311 19.13 -15.31 -1.53
N GLU A 312 19.94 -16.22 -1.00
CA GLU A 312 20.38 -17.45 -1.68
C GLU A 312 19.21 -18.30 -2.21
N ASN A 313 18.08 -18.34 -1.49
CA ASN A 313 16.86 -19.04 -1.88
C ASN A 313 16.14 -18.44 -3.11
N LEU A 314 16.60 -17.28 -3.59
CA LEU A 314 16.01 -16.49 -4.66
C LEU A 314 17.04 -16.15 -5.76
N ALA A 315 18.30 -16.56 -5.58
CA ALA A 315 19.35 -16.34 -6.56
C ALA A 315 19.09 -17.15 -7.84
N PHE A 316 19.08 -16.46 -8.98
CA PHE A 316 18.78 -17.07 -10.29
C PHE A 316 19.78 -18.17 -10.71
N LYS A 317 20.96 -18.24 -10.07
CA LYS A 317 22.06 -19.16 -10.40
C LYS A 317 21.71 -20.64 -10.21
N ASP A 318 20.85 -20.98 -9.26
CA ASP A 318 20.41 -22.37 -9.05
C ASP A 318 19.18 -22.76 -9.88
N ASN A 319 18.48 -21.77 -10.43
CA ASN A 319 17.26 -22.01 -11.19
C ASN A 319 17.53 -22.49 -12.63
N ILE A 320 18.69 -22.17 -13.24
CA ILE A 320 19.03 -22.63 -14.60
C ILE A 320 19.46 -24.11 -14.63
N ARG A 321 20.09 -24.62 -13.56
CA ARG A 321 20.58 -26.02 -13.50
C ARG A 321 19.45 -27.04 -13.36
N TYR A 322 18.30 -26.64 -12.83
CA TYR A 322 17.16 -27.52 -12.57
C TYR A 322 16.13 -27.63 -13.71
N PHE A 323 16.29 -26.89 -14.82
CA PHE A 323 15.41 -27.05 -15.99
C PHE A 323 15.64 -28.36 -16.77
N LYS A 324 16.67 -29.16 -16.41
CA LYS A 324 16.97 -30.43 -17.09
C LYS A 324 16.41 -31.69 -16.42
N ASP A 325 16.08 -31.69 -15.13
CA ASP A 325 15.71 -32.92 -14.42
C ASP A 325 14.23 -32.96 -14.02
N LYS A 326 13.47 -33.72 -14.83
CA LYS A 326 12.06 -34.06 -14.64
C LYS A 326 11.85 -34.90 -13.37
N LYS A 327 11.09 -34.39 -12.39
CA LYS A 327 10.13 -35.15 -11.58
C LYS A 327 8.91 -34.29 -11.20
N ALA A 328 7.70 -34.82 -11.43
CA ALA A 328 6.44 -34.09 -11.44
C ALA A 328 5.98 -33.51 -10.07
N ASN A 329 6.62 -33.87 -8.95
CA ASN A 329 6.27 -33.36 -7.61
C ASN A 329 7.14 -32.17 -7.15
N SER A 330 8.20 -31.80 -7.87
CA SER A 330 9.05 -30.63 -7.57
C SER A 330 8.70 -29.38 -8.41
N LEU A 331 7.77 -29.51 -9.36
CA LEU A 331 7.44 -28.44 -10.31
C LEU A 331 6.72 -27.25 -9.63
N SER A 332 5.88 -27.50 -8.62
CA SER A 332 5.09 -26.45 -7.96
C SER A 332 5.93 -25.54 -7.06
N CYS A 333 6.94 -26.08 -6.36
CA CYS A 333 7.85 -25.27 -5.54
C CYS A 333 8.88 -24.52 -6.38
N GLN A 334 9.41 -25.13 -7.44
CA GLN A 334 10.33 -24.50 -8.39
C GLN A 334 9.67 -23.32 -9.13
N ASN A 335 8.43 -23.51 -9.58
CA ASN A 335 7.68 -22.46 -10.27
C ASN A 335 7.24 -21.31 -9.34
N SER A 336 7.01 -21.58 -8.05
CA SER A 336 6.71 -20.53 -7.05
C SER A 336 7.94 -19.68 -6.72
N SER A 337 9.13 -20.28 -6.64
CA SER A 337 10.39 -19.54 -6.48
C SER A 337 10.70 -18.68 -7.72
N ALA A 338 10.42 -19.19 -8.91
CA ALA A 338 10.60 -18.44 -10.16
C ALA A 338 9.70 -17.18 -10.23
N ILE A 339 8.43 -17.26 -9.81
CA ILE A 339 7.54 -16.08 -9.70
C ILE A 339 8.20 -15.01 -8.81
N PHE A 340 8.71 -15.43 -7.65
CA PHE A 340 9.34 -14.53 -6.68
C PHE A 340 10.62 -13.91 -7.23
N ALA A 341 11.49 -14.71 -7.85
CA ALA A 341 12.75 -14.24 -8.41
C ALA A 341 12.52 -13.14 -9.46
N HIS A 342 11.50 -13.28 -10.31
CA HIS A 342 11.17 -12.27 -11.32
C HIS A 342 10.65 -10.96 -10.72
N ILE A 343 9.76 -10.99 -9.73
CA ILE A 343 9.28 -9.74 -9.11
C ILE A 343 10.39 -9.04 -8.32
N VAL A 344 11.28 -9.80 -7.68
CA VAL A 344 12.45 -9.25 -6.98
C VAL A 344 13.44 -8.61 -7.93
N ALA A 345 13.75 -9.27 -9.05
CA ALA A 345 14.63 -8.71 -10.07
C ALA A 345 14.04 -7.43 -10.67
N ALA A 346 12.74 -7.44 -10.99
CA ALA A 346 12.04 -6.25 -11.48
C ALA A 346 12.06 -5.10 -10.45
N MET A 347 11.85 -5.41 -9.16
CA MET A 347 11.88 -4.44 -8.08
C MET A 347 13.28 -3.81 -7.92
N HIS A 348 14.33 -4.63 -7.95
CA HIS A 348 15.71 -4.17 -7.86
C HIS A 348 16.09 -3.26 -9.04
N LEU A 349 15.77 -3.67 -10.26
CA LEU A 349 16.02 -2.86 -11.46
C LEU A 349 15.23 -1.54 -11.44
N ALA A 350 13.96 -1.57 -11.02
CA ALA A 350 13.16 -0.37 -10.85
C ALA A 350 13.74 0.57 -9.77
N LEU A 351 14.31 0.02 -8.70
CA LEU A 351 15.00 0.80 -7.68
C LEU A 351 16.28 1.47 -8.21
N ILE A 352 17.07 0.78 -9.03
CA ILE A 352 18.23 1.37 -9.72
C ILE A 352 17.77 2.56 -10.57
N ILE A 353 16.74 2.36 -11.40
CA ILE A 353 16.20 3.42 -12.27
C ILE A 353 15.70 4.60 -11.44
N HIS A 354 14.92 4.33 -10.38
CA HIS A 354 14.39 5.36 -9.50
C HIS A 354 15.51 6.19 -8.84
N PHE A 355 16.52 5.53 -8.29
CA PHE A 355 17.68 6.19 -7.68
C PHE A 355 18.45 7.04 -8.70
N GLN A 356 18.73 6.47 -9.87
CA GLN A 356 19.46 7.19 -10.93
C GLN A 356 18.69 8.41 -11.44
N ARG A 357 17.38 8.30 -11.59
CA ARG A 357 16.54 9.41 -12.08
C ARG A 357 16.29 10.49 -11.03
N LYS A 358 16.02 10.11 -9.78
CA LYS A 358 15.67 11.07 -8.73
C LYS A 358 16.89 11.64 -8.00
N VAL A 359 17.88 10.82 -7.70
CA VAL A 359 19.06 11.23 -6.91
C VAL A 359 20.19 11.72 -7.82
N ARG A 360 20.54 10.95 -8.85
CA ARG A 360 21.65 11.27 -9.76
C ARG A 360 21.27 12.17 -10.94
N LYS A 361 19.97 12.34 -11.21
CA LYS A 361 19.43 13.10 -12.36
C LYS A 361 19.95 12.61 -13.73
N THR A 362 20.27 11.32 -13.82
CA THR A 362 20.79 10.66 -15.04
C THR A 362 19.77 10.73 -16.18
N ASP A 363 20.18 10.99 -17.42
CA ASP A 363 19.26 11.04 -18.57
C ASP A 363 18.53 9.68 -18.76
N PRO A 364 17.19 9.66 -18.96
CA PRO A 364 16.44 8.42 -19.09
C PRO A 364 16.91 7.54 -20.26
N ARG A 365 17.46 8.11 -21.33
CA ARG A 365 17.92 7.38 -22.52
C ARG A 365 19.03 6.37 -22.21
N VAL A 366 19.84 6.62 -21.18
CA VAL A 366 20.92 5.68 -20.78
C VAL A 366 20.35 4.47 -20.03
N LEU A 367 19.16 4.58 -19.45
CA LEU A 367 18.56 3.57 -18.59
C LEU A 367 17.63 2.60 -19.32
N GLN A 368 17.45 2.73 -20.65
CA GLN A 368 16.44 1.97 -21.38
C GLN A 368 16.67 0.45 -21.34
N HIS A 369 17.92 0.00 -21.31
CA HIS A 369 18.24 -1.43 -21.17
C HIS A 369 17.74 -2.01 -19.83
N TYR A 370 17.94 -1.29 -18.71
CA TYR A 370 17.37 -1.67 -17.42
C TYR A 370 15.84 -1.71 -17.45
N ILE A 371 15.20 -0.81 -18.21
CA ILE A 371 13.74 -0.77 -18.34
C ILE A 371 13.23 -2.00 -19.10
N ILE A 372 13.87 -2.36 -20.20
CA ILE A 372 13.51 -3.53 -21.01
C ILE A 372 13.65 -4.81 -20.17
N ASP A 373 14.80 -5.00 -19.50
CA ASP A 373 15.06 -6.17 -18.67
C ASP A 373 14.06 -6.30 -17.51
N ALA A 374 13.76 -5.18 -16.85
CA ALA A 374 12.79 -5.15 -15.76
C ALA A 374 11.36 -5.44 -16.26
N ALA A 375 10.98 -4.89 -17.42
CA ALA A 375 9.69 -5.15 -18.03
C ALA A 375 9.55 -6.63 -18.44
N ASP A 376 10.61 -7.25 -18.97
CA ASP A 376 10.61 -8.69 -19.29
C ASP A 376 10.42 -9.56 -18.04
N HIS A 377 11.05 -9.20 -16.92
CA HIS A 377 10.80 -9.86 -15.65
C HIS A 377 9.35 -9.70 -15.17
N LEU A 378 8.76 -8.51 -15.29
CA LEU A 378 7.35 -8.29 -14.94
C LEU A 378 6.38 -9.08 -15.82
N VAL A 379 6.62 -9.10 -17.14
CA VAL A 379 5.83 -9.90 -18.08
C VAL A 379 5.94 -11.40 -17.74
N MET A 380 7.14 -11.89 -17.47
CA MET A 380 7.36 -13.30 -17.12
C MET A 380 6.71 -13.66 -15.78
N HIS A 381 6.79 -12.77 -14.79
CA HIS A 381 6.09 -12.91 -13.51
C HIS A 381 4.58 -13.12 -13.71
N GLU A 382 3.94 -12.29 -14.53
CA GLU A 382 2.50 -12.40 -14.81
C GLU A 382 2.13 -13.62 -15.65
N LYS A 383 2.98 -14.03 -16.60
CA LYS A 383 2.78 -15.26 -17.39
C LYS A 383 2.85 -16.51 -16.49
N LEU A 384 3.83 -16.57 -15.58
CA LEU A 384 3.96 -17.66 -14.60
C LEU A 384 2.79 -17.70 -13.62
N LYS A 385 2.36 -16.54 -13.09
CA LYS A 385 1.17 -16.46 -12.22
C LYS A 385 -0.06 -17.05 -12.88
N ARG A 386 -0.32 -16.70 -14.15
CA ARG A 386 -1.45 -17.27 -14.92
C ARG A 386 -1.31 -18.79 -15.11
N ALA A 387 -0.13 -19.27 -15.51
CA ALA A 387 0.12 -20.69 -15.70
C ALA A 387 -0.14 -21.51 -14.43
N LEU A 388 0.16 -20.93 -13.26
CA LEU A 388 0.00 -21.55 -11.94
C LEU A 388 -1.33 -21.19 -11.26
N LYS A 389 -2.21 -20.46 -11.93
CA LYS A 389 -3.51 -19.98 -11.42
C LYS A 389 -3.40 -19.18 -10.11
N VAL A 390 -2.30 -18.46 -9.93
CA VAL A 390 -2.09 -17.53 -8.81
C VAL A 390 -2.86 -16.24 -9.11
N ARG A 391 -3.84 -15.91 -8.27
CA ARG A 391 -4.79 -14.79 -8.48
C ARG A 391 -4.39 -13.47 -7.84
N THR A 392 -3.21 -13.44 -7.24
CA THR A 392 -2.58 -12.28 -6.62
C THR A 392 -2.50 -11.09 -7.58
N THR A 393 -2.81 -9.86 -7.14
CA THR A 393 -2.66 -8.64 -7.97
C THR A 393 -1.21 -8.38 -8.35
N ALA A 394 -1.02 -7.57 -9.38
CA ALA A 394 0.29 -7.04 -9.71
C ALA A 394 0.68 -5.93 -8.70
N PHE A 395 1.95 -5.91 -8.30
CA PHE A 395 2.50 -4.81 -7.50
C PHE A 395 2.84 -3.66 -8.45
N PRO A 396 2.16 -2.50 -8.38
CA PRO A 396 2.22 -1.50 -9.44
C PRO A 396 3.50 -0.64 -9.39
N TRP A 397 4.20 -0.57 -8.26
CA TRP A 397 5.34 0.33 -8.08
C TRP A 397 6.44 0.17 -9.14
N PRO A 398 6.98 -1.04 -9.41
CA PRO A 398 8.01 -1.20 -10.43
C PRO A 398 7.50 -0.75 -11.80
N SER A 399 6.32 -1.21 -12.19
CA SER A 399 5.74 -0.89 -13.51
C SER A 399 5.50 0.60 -13.74
N PHE A 400 5.13 1.34 -12.68
CA PHE A 400 4.97 2.78 -12.76
C PHE A 400 6.29 3.50 -13.02
N ILE A 401 7.35 3.15 -12.26
CA ILE A 401 8.68 3.73 -12.45
C ILE A 401 9.21 3.42 -13.85
N LEU A 402 9.13 2.16 -14.27
CA LEU A 402 9.57 1.72 -15.59
C LEU A 402 8.82 2.45 -16.70
N GLY A 403 7.49 2.51 -16.62
CA GLY A 403 6.66 3.16 -17.62
C GLY A 403 6.92 4.66 -17.72
N CYS A 404 7.04 5.36 -16.59
CA CYS A 404 7.28 6.79 -16.61
C CYS A 404 8.67 7.17 -17.15
N GLU A 405 9.67 6.30 -17.02
CA GLU A 405 11.03 6.55 -17.51
C GLU A 405 11.33 5.88 -18.87
N ALA A 406 10.36 5.14 -19.43
CA ALA A 406 10.46 4.53 -20.76
C ALA A 406 10.42 5.61 -21.85
N TYR A 407 11.51 5.73 -22.61
CA TYR A 407 11.72 6.77 -23.60
C TYR A 407 11.68 6.22 -25.02
N ASP A 408 12.34 5.08 -25.26
CA ASP A 408 12.38 4.48 -26.60
C ASP A 408 11.12 3.65 -26.90
N LEU A 409 10.89 3.39 -28.19
CA LEU A 409 9.72 2.65 -28.63
C LEU A 409 9.71 1.21 -28.09
N THR A 410 10.87 0.58 -28.01
CA THR A 410 11.04 -0.81 -27.57
C THR A 410 10.67 -0.99 -26.09
N ALA A 411 11.19 -0.13 -25.21
CA ALA A 411 10.86 -0.13 -23.79
C ALA A 411 9.37 0.16 -23.57
N ARG A 412 8.81 1.16 -24.27
CA ARG A 412 7.37 1.47 -24.19
C ARG A 412 6.50 0.30 -24.63
N GLN A 413 6.89 -0.44 -25.67
CA GLN A 413 6.18 -1.64 -26.11
C GLN A 413 6.19 -2.74 -25.03
N LYS A 414 7.34 -2.99 -24.40
CA LYS A 414 7.46 -3.98 -23.32
C LYS A 414 6.62 -3.61 -22.09
N VAL A 415 6.64 -2.34 -21.69
CA VAL A 415 5.78 -1.83 -20.62
C VAL A 415 4.30 -1.99 -21.00
N ARG A 416 3.93 -1.68 -22.24
CA ARG A 416 2.55 -1.84 -22.73
C ARG A 416 2.09 -3.30 -22.72
N GLU A 417 2.95 -4.24 -23.09
CA GLU A 417 2.66 -5.68 -22.99
C GLU A 417 2.28 -6.03 -21.54
N TYR A 418 3.09 -5.59 -20.57
CA TYR A 418 2.78 -5.80 -19.15
C TYR A 418 1.48 -5.12 -18.70
N LEU A 419 1.25 -3.86 -19.08
CA LEU A 419 0.04 -3.12 -18.68
C LEU A 419 -1.23 -3.82 -19.14
N VAL A 420 -1.23 -4.39 -20.36
CA VAL A 420 -2.36 -5.19 -20.87
C VAL A 420 -2.60 -6.42 -20.00
N LEU A 421 -1.54 -7.09 -19.53
CA LEU A 421 -1.65 -8.26 -18.66
C LEU A 421 -2.27 -7.92 -17.29
N VAL A 422 -2.01 -6.74 -16.73
CA VAL A 422 -2.48 -6.43 -15.37
C VAL A 422 -3.88 -5.81 -15.33
N ARG A 423 -4.45 -5.41 -16.48
CA ARG A 423 -5.82 -4.89 -16.57
C ARG A 423 -6.89 -5.86 -16.08
N ASP A 424 -6.63 -7.16 -16.18
CA ASP A 424 -7.57 -8.21 -15.74
C ASP A 424 -7.82 -8.20 -14.22
N TYR A 425 -6.97 -7.53 -13.44
CA TYR A 425 -7.14 -7.39 -11.99
C TYR A 425 -8.22 -6.37 -11.59
N ASN A 426 -8.71 -5.54 -12.51
CA ASN A 426 -9.78 -4.56 -12.25
C ASN A 426 -9.53 -3.68 -11.02
N MET A 427 -8.29 -3.19 -10.87
CA MET A 427 -7.87 -2.32 -9.78
C MET A 427 -7.83 -0.87 -10.27
N GLY A 428 -8.49 0.04 -9.55
CA GLY A 428 -8.47 1.47 -9.90
C GLY A 428 -7.06 2.05 -9.90
N SER A 429 -6.19 1.62 -8.97
CA SER A 429 -4.76 2.02 -8.94
C SER A 429 -4.01 1.72 -10.22
N LEU A 430 -4.22 0.55 -10.81
CA LEU A 430 -3.57 0.16 -12.06
C LEU A 430 -4.06 1.00 -13.24
N MET A 431 -5.33 1.36 -13.24
CA MET A 431 -5.91 2.23 -14.28
C MET A 431 -5.31 3.63 -14.22
N GLU A 432 -5.19 4.22 -13.02
CA GLU A 432 -4.55 5.54 -12.86
C GLU A 432 -3.05 5.51 -13.17
N VAL A 433 -2.35 4.43 -12.81
CA VAL A 433 -0.95 4.21 -13.20
C VAL A 433 -0.78 4.23 -14.71
N GLU A 434 -1.60 3.45 -15.43
CA GLU A 434 -1.57 3.41 -16.89
C GLU A 434 -1.90 4.79 -17.50
N ARG A 435 -2.86 5.50 -16.92
CA ARG A 435 -3.25 6.84 -17.36
C ARG A 435 -2.09 7.84 -17.24
N VAL A 436 -1.37 7.83 -16.12
CA VAL A 436 -0.20 8.70 -15.90
C VAL A 436 0.95 8.33 -16.83
N ILE A 437 1.26 7.04 -17.00
CA ILE A 437 2.32 6.58 -17.92
C ILE A 437 2.05 7.09 -19.34
N ASN A 438 0.82 6.93 -19.83
CA ASN A 438 0.47 7.37 -21.18
C ASN A 438 0.56 8.90 -21.33
N GLU A 439 0.19 9.65 -20.29
CA GLU A 439 0.34 11.12 -20.31
C GLU A 439 1.81 11.55 -20.31
N VAL A 440 2.67 10.87 -19.55
CA VAL A 440 4.12 11.12 -19.58
C VAL A 440 4.67 10.91 -20.99
N TRP A 441 4.32 9.78 -21.63
CA TRP A 441 4.74 9.52 -23.02
C TRP A 441 4.25 10.59 -23.98
N ARG A 442 2.98 11.02 -23.85
CA ARG A 442 2.41 12.09 -24.66
C ARG A 442 3.18 13.41 -24.50
N ARG A 443 3.54 13.80 -23.27
CA ARG A 443 4.33 15.02 -23.02
C ARG A 443 5.75 14.93 -23.54
N GLN A 444 6.37 13.74 -23.45
CA GLN A 444 7.69 13.46 -24.03
C GLN A 444 7.68 13.60 -25.55
N ASP A 445 6.68 13.03 -26.22
CA ASP A 445 6.57 13.06 -27.69
C ASP A 445 6.35 14.48 -28.22
N LEU A 446 5.71 15.34 -27.42
CA LEU A 446 5.54 16.77 -27.71
C LEU A 446 6.75 17.63 -27.33
N GLY A 447 7.81 17.05 -26.74
CA GLY A 447 9.02 17.77 -26.36
C GLY A 447 8.81 18.85 -25.30
N ARG A 448 7.78 18.73 -24.44
CA ARG A 448 7.48 19.74 -23.42
C ARG A 448 8.54 19.76 -22.32
N THR A 449 8.64 20.82 -21.52
CA THR A 449 9.59 20.84 -20.37
C THR A 449 9.06 20.11 -19.13
N ASP A 450 7.75 19.85 -19.07
CA ASP A 450 7.02 19.25 -17.96
C ASP A 450 6.81 17.72 -18.12
N MET A 451 7.80 17.02 -18.69
CA MET A 451 7.64 15.60 -19.08
C MET A 451 7.63 14.61 -17.92
N CYS A 452 8.24 14.95 -16.78
CA CYS A 452 8.36 14.03 -15.65
C CYS A 452 6.99 13.68 -15.07
N TRP A 453 6.81 12.43 -14.64
CA TRP A 453 5.59 11.99 -13.95
C TRP A 453 5.26 12.86 -12.72
N GLY A 454 6.26 13.47 -12.10
CA GLY A 454 6.08 14.43 -11.03
C GLY A 454 5.23 15.65 -11.42
N HIS A 455 5.42 16.17 -12.63
CA HIS A 455 4.64 17.29 -13.13
C HIS A 455 3.22 16.86 -13.48
N VAL A 456 3.06 15.68 -14.09
CA VAL A 456 1.73 15.12 -14.43
C VAL A 456 0.86 14.98 -13.17
N LEU A 457 1.40 14.36 -12.12
CA LEU A 457 0.65 14.19 -10.87
C LEU A 457 0.26 15.53 -10.23
N ARG A 458 1.16 16.51 -10.27
CA ARG A 458 0.90 17.86 -9.74
C ARG A 458 -0.19 18.58 -10.53
N ASP A 459 -0.12 18.54 -11.85
CA ASP A 459 -1.08 19.21 -12.73
C ASP A 459 -2.48 18.62 -12.60
N TRP A 460 -2.57 17.30 -12.34
CA TRP A 460 -3.84 16.61 -12.16
C TRP A 460 -4.35 16.67 -10.72
N GLY A 461 -3.58 17.23 -9.77
CA GLY A 461 -3.90 17.15 -8.35
C GLY A 461 -3.97 15.70 -7.85
N LEU A 462 -3.36 14.76 -8.56
CA LEU A 462 -3.47 13.33 -8.30
C LEU A 462 -2.37 12.89 -7.32
N ARG A 463 -2.77 12.12 -6.33
CA ARG A 463 -1.85 11.33 -5.50
C ARG A 463 -2.04 9.86 -5.82
N ILE A 464 -0.95 9.13 -5.98
CA ILE A 464 -0.98 7.70 -6.27
C ILE A 464 -0.33 6.94 -5.12
N VAL A 465 -0.98 5.89 -4.66
CA VAL A 465 -0.39 4.90 -3.75
C VAL A 465 -0.21 3.60 -4.52
N LEU A 466 1.04 3.20 -4.72
CA LEU A 466 1.43 2.10 -5.62
C LEU A 466 1.56 0.75 -4.90
N THR A 467 0.55 0.35 -4.16
CA THR A 467 0.58 -0.83 -3.27
C THR A 467 -0.19 -2.01 -3.81
#